data_AF-A0A936EVY9-F1
#
_entry.id   AF-A0A936EVY9-F1
#
_cell.length_a   1.000
_cell.length_b   1.000
_cell.length_c   1.000
_cell.angle_alpha   90.00
_cell.angle_beta   90.00
_cell.angle_gamma   90.00
#
_symmetry.space_group_name_H-M   'P 1'
#
loop_
_entity.id
_entity.type
_entity.pdbx_description
1 polymer ?
#
loop_
_entity_poly.entity_id
_entity_poly.type
_entity_poly.pdbx_seq_one_letter_code
_entity_poly.pdbx_strand_id
1 'polypeptide(L)'
;MVNNFADPLDFLKATWAGEIAPTAGQLRAAVAAMPYTHKKLGEGGAKDQTQRAAVKVASRFAPAAPPRLVVSNGPTDTRQPAAP
;
A
#
# COMPACT_ATOMS: atom_id res chain seq x y z
N MET A 1 16.67 27.81 14.30
CA MET A 1 15.97 26.96 13.32
C MET A 1 15.14 25.96 14.11
N VAL A 2 13.84 25.84 13.84
CA VAL A 2 12.99 24.84 14.50
C VAL A 2 13.10 23.57 13.68
N ASN A 3 14.03 22.70 14.06
CA ASN A 3 14.20 21.43 13.39
C ASN A 3 13.04 20.53 13.82
N ASN A 4 12.01 20.45 12.98
CA ASN A 4 10.82 19.62 13.23
C ASN A 4 11.15 18.16 12.91
N PHE A 5 11.76 17.45 13.87
CA PHE A 5 12.06 16.03 13.74
C PHE A 5 10.77 15.21 13.87
N ALA A 6 10.09 15.02 12.74
CA ALA A 6 8.89 14.20 12.67
C ALA A 6 9.19 12.69 12.85
N ASP A 7 10.42 12.28 12.52
CA ASP A 7 10.91 10.91 12.74
C ASP A 7 11.90 10.87 13.92
N PRO A 8 11.67 10.01 14.94
CA PRO A 8 12.64 9.80 16.02
C PRO A 8 14.03 9.36 15.52
N LEU A 9 14.12 8.68 14.38
CA LEU A 9 15.40 8.26 13.80
C LEU A 9 16.23 9.45 13.31
N ASP A 10 15.59 10.43 12.67
CA ASP A 10 16.27 11.66 12.22
C ASP A 10 16.70 12.52 13.41
N PHE A 11 15.89 12.55 14.48
CA PHE A 11 16.28 13.18 15.75
C PHE A 11 17.55 12.55 16.34
N LEU A 12 17.63 11.22 16.36
CA LEU A 12 18.79 10.47 16.87
C LEU A 12 20.04 10.70 16.01
N LYS A 13 19.91 10.76 14.68
CA LYS A 13 21.03 11.07 13.77
C LYS A 13 21.57 12.47 14.00
N ALA A 14 20.71 13.46 14.08
CA ALA A 14 21.12 14.85 14.29
C ALA A 14 21.72 15.06 15.70
N THR A 15 21.22 14.33 16.71
CA THR A 15 21.87 14.24 18.02
C THR A 15 23.29 13.68 17.90
N TRP A 16 23.47 12.57 17.18
CA TRP A 16 24.78 11.93 17.04
C TRP A 16 25.75 12.82 16.25
N ALA A 17 25.28 13.52 15.21
CA ALA A 17 26.07 14.51 14.49
C ALA A 17 26.48 15.73 15.34
N GLY A 18 25.95 15.86 16.56
CA GLY A 18 26.21 16.99 17.45
C GLY A 18 25.46 18.27 17.06
N GLU A 19 24.51 18.18 16.14
CA GLU A 19 23.69 19.32 15.70
C GLU A 19 22.65 19.72 16.76
N ILE A 20 22.33 18.79 17.66
CA ILE A 20 21.38 18.99 18.76
C ILE A 20 22.00 18.46 20.05
N ALA A 21 21.81 19.19 21.13
CA ALA A 21 22.06 18.72 22.49
C ALA A 21 20.74 18.29 23.14
N PRO A 22 20.31 17.01 23.01
CA PRO A 22 19.07 16.57 23.61
C PRO A 22 19.22 16.32 25.11
N THR A 23 18.08 16.35 25.80
CA THR A 23 18.01 15.89 27.18
C THR A 23 17.95 14.36 27.24
N ALA A 24 18.37 13.78 28.38
CA ALA A 24 18.31 12.33 28.60
C ALA A 24 16.88 11.76 28.43
N GLY A 25 15.84 12.54 28.76
CA GLY A 25 14.45 12.16 28.57
C GLY A 25 14.06 12.05 27.09
N GLN A 26 14.51 12.99 26.26
CA GLN A 26 14.23 12.99 24.82
C GLN A 26 14.92 11.82 24.12
N LEU A 27 16.17 11.51 24.48
CA LEU A 27 16.88 10.34 23.97
C LEU A 27 16.14 9.04 24.29
N ARG A 28 15.71 8.86 25.55
CA ARG A 28 14.95 7.67 25.97
C ARG A 28 13.61 7.56 25.24
N ALA A 29 12.90 8.68 25.08
CA ALA A 29 11.63 8.72 24.36
C ALA A 29 11.80 8.36 22.87
N ALA A 30 12.82 8.91 22.20
CA ALA A 30 13.09 8.61 20.80
C ALA A 30 13.44 7.13 20.58
N VAL A 31 14.30 6.56 21.44
CA VAL A 31 14.63 5.12 21.40
C VAL A 31 13.39 4.25 21.65
N ALA A 32 12.53 4.63 22.59
CA ALA A 32 11.28 3.92 22.87
C ALA A 32 10.25 4.03 21.74
N ALA A 33 10.27 5.11 20.95
CA ALA A 33 9.39 5.32 19.81
C ALA A 33 9.80 4.53 18.56
N MET A 34 11.09 4.21 18.39
CA MET A 34 11.62 3.47 17.22
C MET A 34 10.85 2.18 16.83
N PRO A 35 10.48 1.27 17.76
CA PRO A 35 9.74 0.06 17.38
C PRO A 35 8.32 0.33 16.89
N TYR A 36 7.76 1.51 17.16
CA TYR A 36 6.40 1.88 16.78
C TYR A 36 6.35 2.73 15.50
N THR A 37 7.40 3.49 15.20
CA THR A 37 7.49 4.29 13.98
C THR A 37 7.94 3.48 12.77
N HIS A 38 8.88 2.55 12.97
CA HIS A 38 9.24 1.57 11.94
C HIS A 38 8.67 0.22 12.36
N LYS A 39 7.55 -0.20 11.73
CA LYS A 39 7.11 -1.60 11.80
C LYS A 39 8.33 -2.49 11.57
N LYS A 40 8.68 -3.32 12.55
CA LYS A 40 9.70 -4.35 12.35
C LYS A 40 9.34 -5.13 11.10
N LEU A 41 10.25 -5.14 10.11
CA LEU A 41 10.09 -5.79 8.81
C LEU A 41 9.92 -7.34 8.90
N GLY A 42 9.67 -7.89 10.09
CA GLY A 42 9.43 -9.32 10.34
C GLY A 42 8.26 -9.66 11.26
N GLU A 43 7.60 -8.69 11.92
CA GLU A 43 6.43 -8.98 12.78
C GLU A 43 5.10 -9.06 12.02
N GLY A 44 5.05 -8.48 10.81
CA GLY A 44 4.11 -8.92 9.79
C GLY A 44 4.64 -10.23 9.25
N GLY A 45 4.31 -11.34 9.92
CA GLY A 45 4.89 -12.66 9.67
C GLY A 45 5.00 -12.96 8.18
N ALA A 46 6.06 -13.68 7.78
CA ALA A 46 6.45 -13.93 6.38
C ALA A 46 5.28 -14.23 5.42
N LYS A 47 4.19 -14.83 5.92
CA LYS A 47 2.92 -15.06 5.21
C LYS A 47 2.24 -13.80 4.66
N ASP A 48 2.21 -12.67 5.39
CA ASP A 48 1.56 -11.43 4.95
C ASP A 48 2.37 -10.73 3.85
N GLN A 49 3.70 -10.77 3.96
CA GLN A 49 4.61 -10.25 2.95
C GLN A 49 4.56 -11.09 1.67
N THR A 50 4.54 -12.41 1.79
CA THR A 50 4.36 -13.32 0.65
C THR A 50 3.00 -13.12 -0.01
N GLN A 51 1.91 -12.97 0.76
CA GLN A 51 0.59 -12.68 0.18
C GLN A 51 0.57 -11.35 -0.58
N ARG A 52 1.12 -10.27 0.00
CA ARG A 52 1.18 -8.96 -0.67
C ARG A 52 2.03 -9.01 -1.95
N ALA A 53 3.17 -9.71 -1.93
CA ALA A 53 3.99 -9.92 -3.10
C ALA A 53 3.26 -10.73 -4.18
N ALA A 54 2.58 -11.82 -3.79
CA ALA A 54 1.80 -12.65 -4.70
C ALA A 54 0.64 -11.89 -5.34
N VAL A 55 -0.11 -11.10 -4.57
CA VAL A 55 -1.20 -10.24 -5.08
C VAL A 55 -0.67 -9.21 -6.08
N LYS A 56 0.47 -8.58 -5.78
CA LYS A 56 1.09 -7.61 -6.70
C LYS A 56 1.49 -8.27 -8.03
N VAL A 57 1.99 -9.49 -7.99
CA VAL A 57 2.38 -10.24 -9.20
C VAL A 57 1.14 -10.77 -9.95
N ALA A 58 0.12 -11.26 -9.25
CA ALA A 58 -1.11 -11.78 -9.83
C ALA A 58 -1.81 -10.75 -10.72
N SER A 59 -1.79 -9.47 -10.34
CA SER A 59 -2.36 -8.38 -11.15
C SER A 59 -1.73 -8.23 -12.54
N ARG A 60 -0.47 -8.65 -12.72
CA ARG A 60 0.26 -8.57 -14.00
C ARG A 60 -0.10 -9.69 -14.97
N PHE A 61 -0.63 -10.80 -14.45
CA PHE A 61 -1.01 -11.99 -15.22
C PHE A 61 -2.51 -12.21 -15.24
N ALA A 62 -3.29 -11.21 -14.77
CA ALA A 62 -4.74 -11.28 -14.84
C ALA A 62 -5.17 -11.41 -16.31
N PRO A 63 -6.00 -12.42 -16.67
CA PRO A 63 -6.47 -12.58 -18.03
C PRO A 63 -7.27 -11.35 -18.44
N ALA A 64 -7.04 -10.86 -19.66
CA ALA A 64 -7.81 -9.76 -20.21
C ALA A 64 -9.31 -10.13 -20.21
N ALA A 65 -10.15 -9.19 -19.80
CA ALA A 65 -11.59 -9.43 -19.76
C ALA A 65 -12.10 -9.84 -21.16
N PRO A 66 -12.91 -10.92 -21.26
CA PRO A 66 -13.36 -11.41 -22.55
C PRO A 66 -14.19 -10.32 -23.26
N PRO A 67 -14.02 -10.15 -24.59
CA PRO A 67 -14.79 -9.18 -25.35
C PRO A 67 -16.28 -9.48 -25.21
N ARG A 68 -17.06 -8.44 -24.89
CA ARG A 68 -18.51 -8.54 -24.77
C ARG A 68 -19.12 -8.56 -26.16
N LEU A 69 -19.92 -9.58 -26.46
CA LEU A 69 -20.77 -9.60 -27.64
C LEU A 69 -21.87 -8.56 -27.45
N VAL A 70 -21.73 -7.41 -28.12
CA VAL A 70 -22.80 -6.41 -28.22
C VAL A 70 -23.64 -6.79 -29.43
N VAL A 71 -24.83 -7.35 -29.18
CA VAL A 71 -25.80 -7.63 -30.23
C VAL A 71 -26.58 -6.36 -30.50
N SER A 72 -26.29 -5.71 -31.63
CA SER A 72 -27.08 -4.59 -32.17
C SER A 72 -28.31 -5.13 -32.90
N ASN A 73 -29.30 -5.64 -32.16
CA ASN A 73 -30.60 -5.98 -32.75
C ASN A 73 -31.39 -4.68 -33.00
N GLY A 74 -31.15 -4.06 -34.16
CA GLY A 74 -32.00 -3.00 -34.69
C GLY A 74 -33.41 -3.54 -35.02
N PRO A 75 -34.48 -2.73 -34.87
CA PRO A 75 -35.85 -3.19 -34.97
C PRO A 75 -36.29 -3.27 -36.44
N THR A 76 -35.96 -4.35 -37.14
CA THR A 76 -36.50 -4.61 -38.48
C THR A 76 -36.53 -6.10 -38.80
N ASP A 77 -37.60 -6.79 -38.39
CA ASP A 77 -38.29 -7.71 -39.30
C ASP A 77 -39.75 -7.91 -38.83
N THR A 78 -40.69 -7.38 -39.59
CA THR A 78 -42.15 -7.44 -39.34
C THR A 78 -42.77 -8.74 -39.85
N ARG A 79 -42.04 -9.86 -39.85
CA ARG A 79 -42.55 -11.16 -40.33
C ARG A 79 -42.42 -12.24 -39.26
N GLN A 80 -43.17 -12.07 -38.17
CA GLN A 80 -43.43 -13.16 -37.24
C GLN A 80 -44.58 -14.02 -37.80
N PRO A 81 -44.37 -15.31 -38.12
CA PRO A 81 -45.46 -16.17 -38.53
C PRO A 81 -46.35 -16.44 -37.32
N ALA A 82 -47.60 -15.98 -37.39
CA ALA A 82 -48.64 -16.36 -36.45
C ALA A 82 -48.97 -17.85 -36.65
N ALA A 83 -48.99 -18.60 -35.55
CA ALA A 83 -49.60 -19.92 -35.46
C ALA A 83 -50.00 -20.17 -34.00
N PRO A 84 -51.04 -20.97 -33.72
CA PRO A 84 -52.33 -21.12 -34.42
C PRO A 84 -53.39 -20.07 -34.02
#